data_AF-A0A914RUF3-F1
#
_entry.id   AF-A0A914RUF3-F1
#
_cell.length_a   1.000
_cell.length_b   1.000
_cell.length_c   1.000
_cell.angle_alpha   90.00
_cell.angle_beta   90.00
_cell.angle_gamma   90.00
#
_symmetry.space_group_name_H-M   'P 1'
#
loop_
_entity.id
_entity.type
_entity.pdbx_description
1 polymer ?
#
loop_
_entity_poly.entity_id
_entity_poly.type
_entity_poly.pdbx_seq_one_letter_code
_entity_poly.pdbx_strand_id
1 'polypeptide(L)' 'MKQLKWLHDAPFGKISFNLGRYHSFAEIINYMNALAVTYPDRVRVGRPSEYRKPAIWIDGGIHAREWVSPAVVLYMTEQV' A
#
# COMPACT_ATOMS: atom_id res chain seq x y z
N MET A 1 -11.89 -10.84 -20.11
CA MET A 1 -11.13 -10.16 -19.04
C MET A 1 -10.99 -11.13 -17.88
N LYS A 2 -9.76 -11.47 -17.45
CA LYS A 2 -9.56 -12.37 -16.29
C LYS A 2 -9.69 -11.54 -15.01
N GLN A 3 -10.76 -11.77 -14.28
CA GLN A 3 -10.99 -11.20 -12.95
C GLN A 3 -9.88 -11.68 -12.01
N LEU A 4 -9.09 -10.76 -11.44
CA LEU A 4 -8.02 -11.13 -10.51
C LEU A 4 -8.65 -11.65 -9.21
N LYS A 5 -8.34 -12.91 -8.90
CA LYS A 5 -8.90 -13.77 -7.85
C LYS A 5 -8.70 -13.26 -6.41
N TRP A 6 -7.98 -12.16 -6.20
CA TRP A 6 -7.58 -11.68 -4.86
C TRP A 6 -8.52 -10.64 -4.26
N LEU A 7 -9.49 -10.14 -5.03
CA LEU A 7 -10.40 -9.07 -4.59
C LEU A 7 -11.68 -9.57 -3.88
N HIS A 8 -11.87 -10.87 -3.70
CA HIS A 8 -13.12 -11.42 -3.13
C HIS A 8 -13.06 -11.89 -1.67
N ASP A 9 -11.89 -11.98 -1.04
CA ASP A 9 -11.74 -12.76 0.21
C ASP A 9 -11.16 -11.99 1.41
N ALA A 10 -11.50 -10.72 1.64
CA ALA A 10 -11.21 -10.11 2.95
C ALA A 10 -12.15 -8.96 3.34
N PRO A 11 -13.39 -9.23 3.76
CA PRO A 11 -14.12 -8.28 4.59
C PRO A 11 -13.54 -8.22 6.02
N PHE A 12 -12.78 -9.23 6.48
CA PHE A 12 -12.17 -9.29 7.83
C PHE A 12 -10.83 -10.11 7.91
N GLY A 13 -10.11 -10.30 6.80
CA GLY A 13 -8.88 -11.11 6.73
C GLY A 13 -7.61 -10.29 6.50
N LYS A 14 -6.45 -10.78 6.97
CA LYS A 14 -5.16 -10.14 6.72
C LYS A 14 -4.89 -10.08 5.22
N ILE A 15 -4.69 -8.88 4.67
CA ILE A 15 -4.29 -8.68 3.28
C ILE A 15 -2.93 -9.36 3.05
N SER A 16 -2.83 -10.17 2.00
CA SER A 16 -1.57 -10.82 1.63
C SER A 16 -0.96 -10.16 0.41
N PHE A 17 0.25 -9.62 0.56
CA PHE A 17 1.03 -9.00 -0.51
C PHE A 17 2.47 -9.52 -0.43
N ASN A 18 3.01 -10.02 -1.54
CA ASN A 18 4.34 -10.63 -1.53
C ASN A 18 5.43 -9.54 -1.57
N LEU A 19 6.00 -9.18 -0.42
CA LEU A 19 7.04 -8.16 -0.31
C LEU A 19 8.43 -8.59 -0.84
N GLY A 20 8.61 -9.87 -1.19
CA GLY A 20 9.88 -10.41 -1.70
C GLY A 20 10.07 -10.29 -3.21
N ARG A 21 9.15 -9.64 -3.93
CA ARG A 21 9.24 -9.43 -5.38
C ARG A 21 8.88 -8.00 -5.77
N TYR A 22 9.32 -7.59 -6.97
CA TYR A 22 8.86 -6.35 -7.58
C TYR A 22 7.45 -6.49 -8.14
N HIS A 23 6.69 -5.39 -8.10
CA HIS A 23 5.30 -5.33 -8.52
C HIS A 23 5.07 -4.23 -9.55
N SER A 24 4.04 -4.41 -10.36
CA SER A 24 3.55 -3.37 -11.24
C SER A 24 2.87 -2.24 -10.44
N PHE A 25 2.78 -1.06 -11.05
CA PHE A 25 2.04 0.06 -10.48
C PHE A 25 0.60 -0.31 -10.11
N ALA A 26 -0.10 -1.05 -10.97
CA ALA A 26 -1.49 -1.46 -10.73
C ALA A 26 -1.63 -2.36 -9.49
N GLU A 27 -0.70 -3.30 -9.28
CA GLU A 27 -0.68 -4.16 -8.08
C GLU A 27 -0.43 -3.33 -6.82
N ILE A 28 0.49 -2.36 -6.87
CA ILE A 28 0.79 -1.46 -5.75
C ILE A 28 -0.43 -0.61 -5.38
N ILE A 29 -1.10 0.01 -6.35
CA ILE A 29 -2.30 0.80 -6.12
C ILE A 29 -3.42 -0.06 -5.52
N ASN A 30 -3.64 -1.27 -6.04
CA ASN A 30 -4.65 -2.18 -5.51
C ASN A 30 -4.36 -2.58 -4.06
N TYR A 31 -3.09 -2.83 -3.72
CA TYR A 31 -2.68 -3.13 -2.35
C TYR A 31 -2.93 -1.94 -1.40
N MET A 32 -2.54 -0.71 -1.78
CA MET A 32 -2.78 0.47 -0.95
C MET A 32 -4.28 0.75 -0.73
N ASN A 33 -5.10 0.58 -1.77
CA ASN A 33 -6.55 0.73 -1.64
C ASN A 33 -7.15 -0.36 -0.75
N ALA A 34 -6.69 -1.61 -0.86
CA ALA A 34 -7.12 -2.68 0.03
C ALA A 34 -6.77 -2.34 1.49
N LEU A 35 -5.54 -1.88 1.76
CA LEU A 35 -5.13 -1.46 3.11
C LEU A 35 -6.05 -0.37 3.68
N ALA A 36 -6.41 0.63 2.89
CA ALA A 36 -7.31 1.70 3.31
C ALA A 36 -8.74 1.22 3.61
N VAL A 37 -9.23 0.21 2.89
CA VAL A 37 -10.56 -0.39 3.12
C VAL A 37 -10.54 -1.29 4.36
N THR A 38 -9.49 -2.10 4.53
CA THR A 38 -9.39 -3.07 5.63
C THR A 38 -9.02 -2.42 6.96
N TYR A 39 -8.22 -1.37 6.95
CA TYR A 39 -7.74 -0.67 8.16
C TYR A 39 -8.05 0.83 8.12
N PRO A 40 -9.34 1.23 8.06
CA PRO A 40 -9.72 2.64 7.87
C PRO A 40 -9.36 3.56 9.04
N ASP A 41 -9.10 3.00 10.21
CA ASP A 41 -8.63 3.70 11.42
C ASP A 41 -7.13 4.04 11.37
N ARG A 42 -6.35 3.33 10.52
CA ARG A 42 -4.88 3.47 10.43
C ARG A 42 -4.42 4.03 9.08
N VAL A 43 -5.01 3.53 8.00
CA VAL A 43 -4.58 3.83 6.62
C VAL A 43 -5.66 4.65 5.92
N ARG A 44 -5.25 5.76 5.31
CA ARG A 44 -6.13 6.60 4.48
C ARG A 44 -5.42 6.96 3.19
N VAL A 45 -6.03 6.62 2.07
CA VAL A 45 -5.63 7.10 0.75
C VAL A 45 -6.59 8.21 0.34
N GLY A 46 -6.09 9.44 0.17
CA GLY A 46 -6.93 10.56 -0.21
C GLY A 46 -6.50 11.87 0.43
N ARG A 47 -7.47 12.65 0.92
CA ARG A 47 -7.21 14.00 1.44
C ARG A 47 -6.49 13.96 2.80
N PRO A 48 -5.55 14.88 3.04
CA PRO A 48 -4.93 15.05 4.34
C PRO A 48 -5.96 15.28 5.45
N SER A 49 -5.68 14.75 6.63
CA SER A 49 -6.42 15.09 7.84
C SER A 49 -6.25 16.59 8.17
N GLU A 50 -7.32 17.25 8.58
CA GLU A 50 -7.26 18.62 9.11
C GLU A 50 -6.52 18.67 10.46
N TYR A 51 -6.52 17.56 11.20
CA TYR A 51 -5.76 17.40 12.44
C TYR A 51 -4.26 17.27 12.14
N ARG A 52 -3.47 18.23 12.64
CA ARG A 52 -2.01 18.23 12.54
C ARG A 52 -1.39 17.56 13.77
N LYS A 53 -0.73 16.42 13.54
CA LYS A 53 0.19 15.79 14.49
C LYS A 53 1.61 15.90 13.91
N PRO A 54 2.67 15.89 14.73
CA PRO A 54 4.02 15.69 14.21
C PRO A 54 4.07 14.44 13.33
N ALA A 55 4.68 14.55 12.15
CA ALA A 55 4.65 13.50 11.13
C ALA A 55 6.03 13.29 10.51
N ILE A 56 6.28 12.06 10.09
CA ILE A 56 7.45 11.67 9.31
C ILE A 56 6.97 11.42 7.87
N TRP A 57 7.66 12.03 6.91
CA TRP A 57 7.40 11.80 5.49
C TRP A 57 8.40 10.78 4.95
N ILE A 58 7.88 9.72 4.32
CA ILE A 58 8.67 8.68 3.66
C ILE A 58 8.16 8.59 2.23
N ASP A 59 9.07 8.67 1.28
CA ASP A 59 8.79 8.56 -0.15
C ASP A 59 9.84 7.66 -0.83
N GLY A 60 9.46 7.07 -1.95
CA GLY A 60 10.33 6.20 -2.73
C GLY A 60 9.87 6.07 -4.19
N GLY A 61 10.84 5.96 -5.10
CA GLY A 61 10.58 5.81 -6.54
C GLY A 61 10.52 7.11 -7.33
N ILE A 62 11.12 8.21 -6.84
CA ILE A 62 11.26 9.47 -7.61
C ILE A 62 12.03 9.25 -8.93
N HIS A 63 12.96 8.30 -8.96
CA HIS A 63 13.56 7.78 -10.18
C HIS A 63 12.98 6.42 -10.55
N ALA A 64 12.42 6.30 -11.75
CA ALA A 64 11.74 5.08 -12.21
C ALA A 64 12.61 3.82 -12.26
N ARG A 65 13.95 3.93 -12.22
CA ARG A 65 14.90 2.80 -12.24
C ARG A 65 15.32 2.32 -10.84
N GLU A 66 14.98 3.05 -9.78
CA GLU A 66 15.37 2.73 -8.41
C GLU A 66 14.37 1.78 -7.75
N TRP A 67 14.13 0.60 -8.33
CA TRP A 67 13.02 -0.29 -7.97
C TRP A 67 13.06 -0.81 -6.52
N VAL A 68 14.22 -0.82 -5.88
CA VAL A 68 14.36 -1.14 -4.45
C VAL A 68 13.68 -0.10 -3.55
N SER A 69 13.63 1.17 -3.98
CA SER A 69 13.08 2.28 -3.19
C SER A 69 11.57 2.10 -2.91
N PRO A 70 10.68 1.99 -3.91
CA PRO A 70 9.26 1.75 -3.64
C PRO A 70 9.01 0.39 -2.98
N ALA A 71 9.84 -0.62 -3.22
CA ALA A 71 9.72 -1.92 -2.55
C ALA A 71 9.94 -1.82 -1.03
N VAL A 72 10.94 -1.07 -0.59
CA VAL A 72 11.21 -0.84 0.84
C VAL A 72 10.12 0.00 1.49
N VAL A 73 9.58 1.01 0.81
CA VAL A 73 8.44 1.81 1.32
C VAL A 73 7.22 0.92 1.56
N LEU A 74 6.93 0.00 0.64
CA LEU A 74 5.85 -0.97 0.81
C LEU A 74 6.11 -1.92 1.98
N TYR A 75 7.35 -2.37 2.16
CA TYR A 75 7.72 -3.18 3.31
C TYR A 75 7.48 -2.43 4.63
N MET A 76 7.89 -1.16 4.73
CA MET A 76 7.66 -0.34 5.93
C MET A 76 6.18 -0.18 6.25
N THR A 77 5.32 -0.08 5.23
CA THR A 77 3.87 0.04 5.41
C THR A 77 3.25 -1.21 6.06
N GLU A 78 3.79 -2.41 5.79
CA GLU A 78 3.33 -3.66 6.43
C GLU A 78 3.83 -3.82 7.88
N GLN A 79 4.93 -3.16 8.25
CA GLN A 79 5.52 -3.31 9.60
C GLN A 79 4.87 -2.41 10.67
N VAL A 80 3.95 -1.52 10.29
CA VAL A 80 3.29 -0.54 11.18
C VAL A 80 1.82 -0.87 11.42
#